data_AF-A0A067D5I7-F1
#
_entry.id   AF-A0A067D5I7-F1
#
_cell.length_a   1.000
_cell.length_b   1.000
_cell.length_c   1.000
_cell.angle_alpha   90.00
_cell.angle_beta   90.00
_cell.angle_gamma   90.00
#
_symmetry.space_group_name_H-M   'P 1'
#
loop_
_entity.id
_entity.type
_entity.pdbx_description
1 polymer ?
#
loop_
_entity_poly.entity_id
_entity_poly.type
_entity_poly.pdbx_seq_one_letter_code
_entity_poly.pdbx_strand_id
1 'polypeptide(L)'
;VKQIPLSFQSVSQYFESFVFPLLEETRAQLFSSMEKVSKAPFAEVVALEDSKPYGAILYDVKVDCWRNRFSNPGKEPYKTLPGDILVLADAKPETASDLQRVGRMWTF
;
A
#
# COMPACT_ATOMS: atom_id res chain seq x y z
N VAL A 1 21.77 1.78 -7.19
CA VAL A 1 21.71 0.79 -6.09
C VAL A 1 23.10 0.23 -5.87
N LYS A 2 23.59 0.14 -4.62
CA LYS A 2 24.89 -0.52 -4.33
C LYS A 2 24.76 -2.01 -4.64
N GLN A 3 25.77 -2.60 -5.27
CA GLN A 3 25.78 -4.04 -5.50
C GLN A 3 25.92 -4.79 -4.17
N ILE A 4 25.23 -5.91 -4.06
CA ILE A 4 25.34 -6.81 -2.93
C ILE A 4 26.70 -7.52 -3.02
N PRO A 5 27.55 -7.47 -1.98
CA PRO A 5 28.82 -8.17 -1.95
C PRO A 5 28.66 -9.69 -2.13
N LEU A 6 29.68 -10.34 -2.70
CA LEU A 6 29.72 -11.80 -2.84
C LEU A 6 30.04 -12.53 -1.52
N SER A 7 30.65 -11.84 -0.56
CA SER A 7 30.96 -12.36 0.77
C SER A 7 30.82 -11.27 1.82
N PHE A 8 30.60 -11.69 3.07
CA PHE A 8 30.33 -10.81 4.20
C PHE A 8 31.25 -11.16 5.36
N GLN A 9 31.74 -10.12 6.04
CA GLN A 9 32.61 -10.23 7.20
C GLN A 9 31.83 -10.49 8.48
N SER A 10 30.52 -10.21 8.49
CA SER A 10 29.64 -10.46 9.61
C SER A 10 28.19 -10.64 9.18
N VAL A 11 27.37 -11.19 10.08
CA VAL A 11 25.92 -11.32 9.90
C VAL A 11 25.24 -9.95 9.84
N SER A 12 25.69 -8.94 10.58
CA SER A 12 25.09 -7.60 10.50
C SER A 12 25.39 -6.96 9.14
N GLN A 13 26.62 -7.09 8.63
CA GLN A 13 26.97 -6.60 7.30
C GLN A 13 26.11 -7.26 6.20
N TYR A 14 25.81 -8.56 6.36
CA TYR A 14 24.88 -9.26 5.49
C TYR A 14 23.50 -8.59 5.53
N PHE A 15 22.86 -8.49 6.70
CA PHE A 15 21.51 -7.90 6.80
C PHE A 15 21.44 -6.45 6.31
N GLU A 16 22.41 -5.62 6.69
CA GLU A 16 22.49 -4.21 6.26
C GLU A 16 22.58 -4.07 4.73
N SER A 17 23.25 -5.02 4.05
CA SER A 17 23.39 -4.99 2.59
C SER A 17 22.06 -5.18 1.85
N PHE A 18 21.07 -5.83 2.47
CA PHE A 18 19.75 -6.11 1.87
C PHE A 18 18.70 -5.06 2.19
N VAL A 19 18.95 -4.14 3.13
CA VAL A 19 17.95 -3.12 3.52
C VAL A 19 17.48 -2.31 2.31
N PHE A 20 18.39 -1.69 1.55
CA PHE A 20 18.01 -0.90 0.38
C PHE A 20 17.48 -1.73 -0.78
N PRO A 21 18.08 -2.87 -1.16
CA PRO A 21 17.50 -3.76 -2.16
C PRO A 21 16.06 -4.17 -1.86
N LEU A 22 15.74 -4.56 -0.62
CA LEU A 22 14.39 -4.96 -0.22
C LEU A 22 13.40 -3.79 -0.25
N LEU A 23 13.84 -2.60 0.20
CA LEU A 23 13.02 -1.40 0.09
C LEU A 23 12.72 -1.04 -1.37
N GLU A 24 13.73 -1.14 -2.24
CA GLU A 24 13.59 -0.85 -3.67
C GLU A 24 12.72 -1.88 -4.39
N GLU A 25 12.85 -3.16 -4.05
CA GLU A 25 11.97 -4.22 -4.55
C GLU A 25 10.52 -3.99 -4.11
N THR A 26 10.31 -3.68 -2.82
CA THR A 26 8.97 -3.39 -2.27
C THR A 26 8.37 -2.17 -2.97
N ARG A 27 9.16 -1.10 -3.15
CA ARG A 27 8.76 0.12 -3.86
C ARG A 27 8.35 -0.18 -5.30
N ALA A 28 9.16 -0.93 -6.04
CA ALA A 28 8.87 -1.29 -7.42
C ALA A 28 7.59 -2.14 -7.53
N GLN A 29 7.38 -3.07 -6.59
CA GLN A 29 6.17 -3.90 -6.54
C GLN A 29 4.92 -3.08 -6.24
N LEU A 30 4.99 -2.11 -5.32
CA LEU A 30 3.90 -1.18 -5.04
C LEU A 30 3.59 -0.31 -6.26
N PHE A 31 4.63 0.23 -6.91
CA PHE A 31 4.47 1.02 -8.13
C PHE A 31 3.74 0.25 -9.23
N SER A 32 4.18 -0.99 -9.52
CA SER A 32 3.51 -1.84 -10.52
C SER A 32 2.06 -2.16 -10.15
N SER A 33 1.75 -2.27 -8.85
CA SER A 33 0.39 -2.48 -8.38
C SER A 33 -0.50 -1.26 -8.60
N MET A 34 0.05 -0.05 -8.46
CA MET A 34 -0.68 1.21 -8.68
C MET A 34 -1.11 1.42 -10.12
N GLU A 35 -0.37 0.91 -11.11
CA GLU A 35 -0.82 0.92 -12.52
C GLU A 35 -2.17 0.22 -12.73
N LYS A 36 -2.54 -0.69 -11.82
CA LYS A 36 -3.80 -1.45 -11.84
C LYS A 36 -4.80 -0.98 -10.77
N VAL A 37 -4.57 0.17 -10.14
CA VAL A 37 -5.38 0.68 -9.01
C VAL A 37 -6.85 0.83 -9.37
N SER A 38 -7.17 1.15 -10.63
CA SER A 38 -8.54 1.33 -11.11
C SER A 38 -9.40 0.06 -11.07
N LYS A 39 -8.75 -1.10 -10.93
CA LYS A 39 -9.38 -2.42 -10.80
C LYS A 39 -9.41 -2.92 -9.36
N ALA A 40 -8.79 -2.21 -8.42
CA ALA A 40 -8.77 -2.60 -7.02
C ALA A 40 -10.17 -2.52 -6.40
N PRO A 41 -10.46 -3.35 -5.37
CA PRO A 41 -11.62 -3.14 -4.52
C PRO A 41 -11.57 -1.76 -3.87
N PHE A 42 -12.73 -1.14 -3.68
CA PHE A 42 -12.84 0.16 -3.03
C PHE A 42 -14.04 0.18 -2.09
N ALA A 43 -13.97 1.03 -1.08
CA ALA A 43 -15.03 1.29 -0.12
C ALA A 43 -14.95 2.76 0.29
N GLU A 44 -16.10 3.34 0.63
CA GLU A 44 -16.19 4.68 1.21
C GLU A 44 -15.77 4.61 2.68
N VAL A 45 -14.92 5.55 3.10
CA VAL A 45 -14.56 5.71 4.51
C VAL A 45 -15.71 6.41 5.22
N VAL A 46 -16.32 5.73 6.19
CA VAL A 46 -17.45 6.26 6.97
C VAL A 46 -17.00 6.86 8.31
N ALA A 47 -15.87 6.40 8.85
CA ALA A 47 -15.27 6.97 10.06
C ALA A 47 -13.76 6.75 10.10
N LEU A 48 -13.05 7.69 10.72
CA LEU A 48 -11.63 7.62 11.01
C LEU A 48 -11.44 8.05 12.46
N GLU A 49 -11.05 7.11 13.34
CA GLU A 49 -10.96 7.34 14.78
C GLU A 49 -9.55 7.00 15.29
N ASP A 50 -9.03 7.74 16.27
CA ASP A 50 -7.73 7.42 16.87
C ASP A 50 -7.77 6.07 17.61
N SER A 51 -6.87 5.16 17.24
CA SER A 51 -6.76 3.84 17.87
C SER A 51 -5.96 3.95 19.18
N LYS A 52 -6.65 4.29 20.27
CA LYS A 52 -6.06 4.29 21.63
C LYS A 52 -6.00 2.86 22.17
N PRO A 53 -4.91 2.42 22.84
CA PRO A 53 -3.77 3.19 23.35
C PRO A 53 -2.48 3.05 22.49
N TYR A 54 -2.57 2.58 21.25
CA TYR A 54 -1.42 1.99 20.54
C TYR A 54 -0.37 2.98 19.97
N GLY A 55 -0.47 4.28 20.26
CA GLY A 55 0.53 5.29 19.90
C GLY A 55 -0.02 6.41 19.00
N ALA A 56 0.85 7.36 18.63
CA ALA A 56 0.46 8.66 18.08
C ALA A 56 -0.05 8.67 16.62
N ILE A 57 0.00 7.54 15.90
CA ILE A 57 -0.38 7.49 14.47
C ILE A 57 -1.05 6.15 14.11
N LEU A 58 -1.98 5.68 14.93
CA LEU A 58 -2.82 4.53 14.59
C LEU A 58 -4.27 4.97 14.58
N TYR A 59 -5.00 4.56 13.53
CA TYR A 59 -6.38 4.93 13.31
C TYR A 59 -7.22 3.69 13.03
N ASP A 60 -8.38 3.62 13.65
CA ASP A 60 -9.42 2.66 13.30
C ASP A 60 -10.23 3.26 12.15
N VAL A 61 -10.13 2.63 10.98
CA VAL A 61 -10.83 3.06 9.77
C VAL A 61 -12.08 2.21 9.61
N LYS A 62 -13.25 2.86 9.66
CA LYS A 62 -14.52 2.20 9.35
C LYS A 62 -14.89 2.51 7.90
N VAL A 63 -15.23 1.48 7.15
CA VAL A 63 -15.65 1.59 5.74
C VAL A 63 -17.08 1.08 5.55
N ASP A 64 -17.70 1.47 4.43
CA ASP A 64 -18.98 0.92 3.99
C ASP A 64 -18.81 -0.52 3.45
N CYS A 65 -19.60 -0.92 2.44
CA CYS A 65 -19.40 -2.20 1.78
C CYS A 65 -18.31 -2.12 0.70
N TRP A 66 -17.39 -3.09 0.73
CA TRP A 66 -16.39 -3.27 -0.32
C TRP A 66 -17.05 -3.57 -1.68
N ARG A 67 -16.63 -2.81 -2.69
CA ARG A 67 -17.11 -2.91 -4.09
C ARG A 67 -15.95 -3.23 -5.00
N ASN A 68 -16.23 -3.85 -6.14
CA ASN A 68 -15.27 -4.06 -7.21
C ASN A 68 -15.92 -3.74 -8.56
N ARG A 69 -15.20 -3.05 -9.44
CA ARG A 69 -15.71 -2.71 -10.79
C ARG A 69 -16.09 -3.95 -11.61
N PHE A 70 -15.40 -5.06 -11.39
CA PHE A 70 -15.55 -6.29 -12.18
C PHE A 70 -16.18 -7.45 -11.39
N SER A 71 -16.90 -7.17 -10.29
CA SER A 71 -17.55 -8.24 -9.54
C SER A 71 -18.66 -8.89 -10.37
N ASN A 72 -18.52 -10.19 -10.64
CA ASN A 72 -19.62 -11.01 -11.14
C ASN A 72 -20.70 -11.13 -10.06
N PRO A 73 -21.99 -11.18 -10.42
CA PRO A 73 -23.06 -11.50 -9.48
C PRO A 73 -22.75 -12.82 -8.76
N GLY A 74 -22.67 -12.79 -7.42
CA GLY A 74 -22.45 -13.98 -6.58
C GLY A 74 -21.04 -14.19 -6.03
N LYS A 75 -20.06 -13.35 -6.35
CA LYS A 75 -18.77 -13.35 -5.63
C LYS A 75 -18.90 -12.62 -4.29
N GLU A 76 -18.32 -13.19 -3.23
CA GLU A 76 -18.20 -12.50 -1.96
C GLU A 76 -17.42 -11.17 -2.14
N PRO A 77 -17.86 -10.08 -1.47
CA PRO A 77 -17.09 -8.85 -1.40
C PRO A 77 -15.68 -9.12 -0.86
N TYR A 78 -14.74 -8.28 -1.29
CA TYR A 78 -13.39 -8.30 -0.73
C TYR A 78 -13.45 -8.11 0.80
N LYS A 79 -12.57 -8.84 1.50
CA LYS A 79 -12.35 -8.71 2.94
C LYS A 79 -10.87 -8.43 3.14
N THR A 80 -10.57 -7.43 3.96
CA THR A 80 -9.20 -7.08 4.30
C THR A 80 -8.51 -8.22 5.05
N LEU A 81 -7.26 -8.48 4.70
CA LEU A 81 -6.39 -9.45 5.34
C LEU A 81 -5.21 -8.73 6.02
N PRO A 82 -4.63 -9.31 7.09
CA PRO A 82 -3.38 -8.81 7.64
C PRO A 82 -2.29 -8.75 6.56
N GLY A 83 -1.67 -7.58 6.41
CA GLY A 83 -0.64 -7.32 5.39
C GLY A 83 -1.15 -6.66 4.10
N ASP A 84 -2.47 -6.51 3.94
CA ASP A 84 -3.03 -5.74 2.83
C ASP A 84 -2.66 -4.25 2.98
N ILE A 85 -2.36 -3.62 1.84
CA ILE A 85 -2.02 -2.20 1.76
C ILE A 85 -3.20 -1.46 1.14
N LEU A 86 -3.67 -0.45 1.87
CA LEU A 86 -4.79 0.39 1.46
C LEU A 86 -4.32 1.78 1.07
N VAL A 87 -4.97 2.37 0.07
CA VAL A 87 -4.74 3.75 -0.35
C VAL A 87 -5.98 4.56 0.00
N LEU A 88 -5.81 5.59 0.83
CA LEU A 88 -6.84 6.58 1.11
C LEU A 88 -6.75 7.71 0.09
N ALA A 89 -7.86 8.00 -0.57
CA ALA A 89 -7.97 9.04 -1.58
C ALA A 89 -9.30 9.79 -1.45
N ASP A 90 -9.31 11.08 -1.83
CA ASP A 90 -10.50 11.93 -1.78
C ASP A 90 -11.61 11.45 -2.74
N ALA A 91 -11.23 10.70 -3.77
CA ALA A 91 -12.12 10.06 -4.73
C ALA A 91 -11.52 8.74 -5.21
N LYS A 92 -12.38 7.85 -5.74
CA LYS A 92 -11.94 6.59 -6.34
C LYS A 92 -11.01 6.87 -7.55
N PRO A 93 -9.75 6.40 -7.53
CA PRO A 93 -8.84 6.62 -8.65
C PRO A 93 -9.21 5.76 -9.86
N GLU A 94 -9.16 6.37 -11.04
CA GLU A 94 -9.32 5.73 -12.35
C GLU A 94 -7.95 5.48 -13.01
N THR A 95 -6.92 6.24 -12.61
CA THR A 95 -5.54 6.06 -13.04
C THR A 95 -4.56 6.21 -11.88
N ALA A 96 -3.33 5.71 -12.03
CA ALA A 96 -2.27 5.94 -11.05
C ALA A 96 -1.94 7.44 -10.89
N SER A 97 -2.12 8.23 -11.96
CA SER A 97 -1.90 9.67 -11.95
C SER A 97 -2.93 10.43 -11.13
N ASP A 98 -4.13 9.88 -10.92
CA ASP A 98 -5.16 10.52 -10.07
C ASP A 98 -4.70 10.60 -8.60
N LEU A 99 -3.77 9.75 -8.20
CA LEU A 99 -3.14 9.78 -6.88
C LEU A 99 -2.02 10.81 -6.79
N GLN A 100 -1.54 11.34 -7.93
CA GLN A 100 -0.53 12.40 -8.00
C GLN A 100 -1.22 13.77 -7.92
N ARG A 101 -1.34 14.35 -6.72
CA ARG A 101 -1.94 15.69 -6.53
C ARG A 101 -0.87 16.77 -6.41
N VAL A 102 -1.14 17.95 -6.96
CA VAL A 102 -0.32 19.17 -6.78
C VAL A 102 -0.03 19.38 -5.28
N GLY A 103 1.26 19.44 -4.93
CA GLY A 103 1.75 19.63 -3.56
C GLY A 103 2.01 18.35 -2.75
N ARG A 104 1.63 17.17 -3.26
CA ARG A 104 2.03 15.86 -2.70
C ARG A 104 2.56 14.99 -3.81
N MET A 105 3.86 15.14 -4.08
CA MET A 105 4.59 14.25 -4.97
C MET A 105 4.80 12.92 -4.23
N TRP A 106 4.16 11.85 -4.71
CA TRP A 106 4.60 10.51 -4.36
C TRP A 106 5.94 10.29 -5.06
N THR A 107 7.03 10.42 -4.32
CA THR A 107 8.32 9.93 -4.80
C THR A 107 8.29 8.41 -4.61
N PHE A 108 8.05 7.69 -5.70
CA PHE A 108 8.50 6.30 -5.79
C PHE A 108 9.99 6.39 -6.10
#